data_AF-A0A290S8Q6-F1
#
_entry.id   AF-A0A290S8Q6-F1
#
_cell.length_a   1.000
_cell.length_b   1.000
_cell.length_c   1.000
_cell.angle_alpha   90.00
_cell.angle_beta   90.00
_cell.angle_gamma   90.00
#
_symmetry.space_group_name_H-M   'P 1'
#
loop_
_entity.id
_entity.type
_entity.pdbx_description
1 polymer ?
#
loop_
_entity_poly.entity_id
_entity_poly.type
_entity_poly.pdbx_seq_one_letter_code
_entity_poly.pdbx_strand_id
1 'polypeptide(L)'
;MKLITSIFLTLFPLITFANSSLATNRHIAVQGTAEVLANPDIAKILFQIISIKNEPLAAKNDLDNKVNLLIDGLNQFEITADDVVASSVKVEKTGMDYIETGHQAPAEYAAIRTFEVTLKNIERVNDLSDFLLNLKVNTIQNTEFLSSKAELLQAQATQQALNNAKEKANVLANSFGTKVGEVRTISSTQKSVYSGFGAAVKKIDRVNPMSDSFPKVRKNYLQQTISFKSSINVVFDLELDE
;
A
#
# COMPACT_ATOMS: atom_id res chain seq x y z
N MET A 1 -6.79 -77.82 7.84
CA MET A 1 -6.15 -76.47 7.85
C MET A 1 -4.99 -76.49 6.86
N LYS A 2 -4.85 -75.43 6.04
CA LYS A 2 -3.94 -75.25 4.89
C LYS A 2 -4.52 -75.69 3.54
N LEU A 3 -5.37 -74.84 2.94
CA LEU A 3 -5.53 -74.72 1.46
C LEU A 3 -6.59 -73.68 1.02
N ILE A 4 -6.96 -72.71 1.88
CA ILE A 4 -7.91 -71.64 1.52
C ILE A 4 -7.30 -70.31 1.96
N THR A 5 -6.21 -69.88 1.33
CA THR A 5 -5.63 -68.54 1.55
C THR A 5 -4.81 -68.05 0.36
N SER A 6 -5.00 -68.61 -0.85
CA SER A 6 -4.16 -68.25 -2.01
C SER A 6 -4.94 -67.84 -3.28
N ILE A 7 -6.22 -67.50 -3.14
CA ILE A 7 -7.06 -66.98 -4.24
C ILE A 7 -7.79 -65.75 -3.70
N PHE A 8 -7.08 -64.63 -3.52
CA PHE A 8 -7.69 -63.29 -3.45
C PHE A 8 -6.68 -62.18 -3.69
N LEU A 9 -5.68 -62.40 -4.55
CA LEU A 9 -4.65 -61.39 -4.85
C LEU A 9 -4.34 -61.25 -6.34
N THR A 10 -5.34 -61.45 -7.19
CA THR A 10 -5.17 -61.27 -8.64
C THR A 10 -6.45 -60.73 -9.29
N LEU A 11 -7.03 -59.63 -8.78
CA LEU A 11 -7.94 -58.81 -9.58
C LEU A 11 -8.20 -57.44 -8.94
N PHE A 12 -7.18 -56.58 -8.93
CA PHE A 12 -7.44 -55.14 -8.89
C PHE A 12 -6.75 -54.55 -10.11
N PRO A 13 -7.44 -54.31 -11.23
CA PRO A 13 -6.87 -53.44 -12.25
C PRO A 13 -6.68 -52.07 -11.59
N LEU A 14 -5.43 -51.66 -11.40
CA LEU A 14 -5.11 -50.26 -11.16
C LEU A 14 -5.61 -49.50 -12.39
N ILE A 15 -6.76 -48.85 -12.26
CA ILE A 15 -7.15 -47.78 -13.18
C ILE A 15 -6.19 -46.64 -12.87
N THR A 16 -5.03 -46.66 -13.52
CA THR A 16 -4.13 -45.51 -13.56
C THR A 16 -4.81 -44.49 -14.45
N PHE A 17 -5.45 -43.47 -13.85
CA PHE A 17 -5.73 -42.24 -14.57
C PHE A 17 -4.38 -41.62 -14.93
N ALA A 18 -3.95 -41.80 -16.18
CA ALA A 18 -2.92 -40.97 -16.75
C ALA A 18 -3.51 -39.55 -16.81
N ASN A 19 -3.21 -38.73 -15.81
CA ASN A 19 -3.32 -37.29 -15.94
C ASN A 19 -2.26 -36.89 -16.98
N SER A 20 -2.66 -36.85 -18.25
CA SER A 20 -1.87 -36.26 -19.32
C SER A 20 -1.58 -34.81 -18.91
N SER A 21 -0.36 -34.55 -18.44
CA SER A 21 0.07 -33.21 -18.01
C SER A 21 0.31 -32.25 -19.17
N LEU A 22 0.14 -32.70 -20.41
CA LEU A 22 0.10 -31.84 -21.57
C LEU A 22 -1.33 -31.39 -21.78
N ALA A 23 -1.59 -30.12 -21.44
CA ALA A 23 -2.86 -29.46 -21.71
C ALA A 23 -3.28 -29.73 -23.16
N THR A 24 -4.53 -30.17 -23.33
CA THR A 24 -5.08 -30.65 -24.60
C THR A 24 -5.06 -29.59 -25.71
N ASN A 25 -4.90 -28.30 -25.34
CA ASN A 25 -4.84 -27.18 -26.27
C ASN A 25 -3.58 -26.32 -26.06
N ARG A 26 -2.90 -26.00 -27.18
CA ARG A 26 -1.73 -25.11 -27.23
C ARG A 26 -2.08 -23.74 -26.66
N HIS A 27 -1.18 -23.18 -25.86
CA HIS A 27 -1.36 -21.87 -25.24
C HIS A 27 -0.03 -21.25 -24.86
N ILE A 28 -0.09 -19.95 -24.60
CA ILE A 28 0.98 -19.17 -23.98
C ILE A 28 0.44 -18.50 -22.73
N ALA A 29 1.26 -18.50 -21.68
CA ALA A 29 1.00 -17.74 -20.46
C ALA A 29 2.05 -16.63 -20.35
N VAL A 30 1.60 -15.40 -20.20
CA VAL A 30 2.47 -14.23 -20.11
C VAL A 30 2.08 -13.35 -18.93
N GLN A 31 3.07 -12.67 -18.37
CA GLN A 31 2.87 -11.63 -17.38
C GLN A 31 3.28 -10.26 -17.95
N GLY A 32 2.30 -9.39 -18.09
CA GLY A 32 2.50 -7.97 -18.40
C GLY A 32 2.61 -7.15 -17.12
N THR A 33 3.53 -6.20 -17.09
CA THR A 33 3.70 -5.31 -15.94
C THR A 33 3.84 -3.87 -16.40
N ALA A 34 3.40 -2.94 -15.55
CA ALA A 34 3.65 -1.51 -15.76
C ALA A 34 3.70 -0.77 -14.43
N GLU A 35 4.36 0.39 -14.48
CA GLU A 35 4.51 1.31 -13.36
C GLU A 35 4.33 2.74 -13.86
N VAL A 36 3.44 3.47 -13.20
CA VAL A 36 3.23 4.90 -13.42
C VAL A 36 3.68 5.64 -12.17
N LEU A 37 4.59 6.60 -12.35
CA LEU A 37 5.08 7.46 -11.28
C LEU A 37 4.30 8.77 -11.26
N ALA A 38 3.98 9.26 -10.07
CA ALA A 38 3.33 10.54 -9.88
C ALA A 38 3.87 11.26 -8.65
N ASN A 39 3.85 12.59 -8.71
CA ASN A 39 4.12 13.40 -7.53
C ASN A 39 2.84 13.44 -6.66
N PRO A 40 2.98 13.33 -5.34
CA PRO A 40 1.86 13.53 -4.44
C PRO A 40 1.40 14.99 -4.47
N ASP A 41 0.10 15.21 -4.31
CA ASP A 41 -0.53 16.53 -4.18
C ASP A 41 -1.37 16.65 -2.90
N ILE A 42 -1.64 15.52 -2.23
CA ILE A 42 -2.40 15.44 -0.98
C ILE A 42 -1.49 14.86 0.12
N ALA A 43 -1.68 15.31 1.35
CA ALA A 43 -1.12 14.68 2.54
C ALA A 43 -2.23 14.32 3.52
N LYS A 44 -2.14 13.14 4.12
CA LYS A 44 -3.04 12.65 5.14
C LYS A 44 -2.24 12.43 6.42
N ILE A 45 -2.58 13.18 7.47
CA ILE A 45 -1.83 13.21 8.72
C ILE A 45 -2.67 12.57 9.82
N LEU A 46 -2.14 11.53 10.43
CA LEU A 46 -2.71 10.85 11.59
C LEU A 46 -1.98 11.31 12.85
N PHE A 47 -2.71 11.86 13.81
CA PHE A 47 -2.13 12.38 15.05
C PHE A 47 -3.06 12.22 16.25
N GLN A 48 -2.52 12.41 17.45
CA GLN A 48 -3.27 12.35 18.70
C GLN A 48 -3.11 13.62 19.52
N ILE A 49 -4.22 14.07 20.07
CA ILE A 49 -4.23 15.08 21.14
C ILE A 49 -4.42 14.35 22.46
N ILE A 50 -3.53 14.65 23.40
CA ILE A 50 -3.55 14.08 24.74
C ILE A 50 -3.66 15.21 25.75
N SER A 51 -4.51 15.05 26.76
CA SER A 51 -4.51 15.91 27.94
C SER A 51 -4.45 15.05 29.19
N ILE A 52 -3.52 15.40 30.09
CA ILE A 52 -3.30 14.70 31.35
C ILE A 52 -3.67 15.65 32.48
N LYS A 53 -4.54 15.19 33.38
CA LYS A 53 -4.96 15.91 34.59
C LYS A 53 -5.20 14.93 35.74
N ASN A 54 -5.33 15.46 36.95
CA ASN A 54 -5.59 14.66 38.14
C ASN A 54 -7.05 14.18 38.26
N GLU A 55 -7.95 14.71 37.43
CA GLU A 55 -9.37 14.36 37.39
C GLU A 55 -9.81 13.98 35.97
N PRO A 56 -10.60 12.91 35.78
CA PRO A 56 -11.01 12.45 34.45
C PRO A 56 -11.76 13.51 33.64
N LEU A 57 -12.70 14.21 34.29
CA LEU A 57 -13.51 15.24 33.64
C LEU A 57 -12.67 16.48 33.29
N ALA A 58 -11.68 16.82 34.13
CA ALA A 58 -10.76 17.91 33.85
C ALA A 58 -9.87 17.58 32.64
N ALA A 59 -9.37 16.35 32.53
CA ALA A 59 -8.61 15.89 31.38
C ALA A 59 -9.44 15.98 30.09
N LYS A 60 -10.69 15.51 30.13
CA LYS A 60 -11.62 15.62 29.00
C LYS A 60 -11.88 17.07 28.60
N ASN A 61 -12.20 17.96 29.54
CA ASN A 61 -12.52 19.35 29.24
C ASN A 61 -11.32 20.10 28.64
N ASP A 62 -10.11 19.85 29.15
CA ASP A 62 -8.88 20.41 28.58
C ASP A 62 -8.62 19.87 27.16
N LEU A 63 -8.84 18.58 26.92
CA LEU A 63 -8.81 17.99 25.58
C LEU A 63 -9.81 18.68 24.64
N ASP A 64 -11.07 18.85 25.06
CA ASP A 64 -12.11 19.47 24.24
C ASP A 64 -11.73 20.92 23.85
N ASN A 65 -11.13 21.68 24.76
CA ASN A 65 -10.62 23.02 24.46
C ASN A 65 -9.52 23.00 23.39
N LYS A 66 -8.56 22.06 23.48
CA LYS A 66 -7.53 21.89 22.44
C LYS A 66 -8.13 21.49 21.10
N VAL A 67 -9.15 20.65 21.11
CA VAL A 67 -9.86 20.22 19.90
C VAL A 67 -10.56 21.40 19.23
N ASN A 68 -11.22 22.28 19.99
CA ASN A 68 -11.84 23.48 19.41
C ASN A 68 -10.81 24.39 18.73
N LEU A 69 -9.67 24.64 19.40
CA LEU A 69 -8.56 25.41 18.82
C LEU A 69 -7.99 24.76 17.55
N LEU A 70 -7.90 23.43 17.51
CA LEU A 70 -7.53 22.69 16.31
C LEU A 70 -8.51 22.99 15.18
N ILE A 71 -9.81 22.71 15.38
CA ILE A 71 -10.82 22.85 14.33
C ILE A 71 -10.90 24.29 13.81
N ASP A 72 -10.85 25.28 14.70
CA ASP A 72 -10.86 26.70 14.31
C ASP A 72 -9.67 27.06 13.42
N GLY A 73 -8.49 26.56 13.76
CA GLY A 73 -7.26 26.84 13.02
C GLY A 73 -7.08 25.99 11.76
N LEU A 74 -7.78 24.87 11.58
CA LEU A 74 -7.70 24.07 10.34
C LEU A 74 -8.17 24.83 9.10
N ASN A 75 -9.09 25.80 9.27
CA ASN A 75 -9.61 26.62 8.17
C ASN A 75 -8.51 27.42 7.44
N GLN A 76 -7.42 27.80 8.12
CA GLN A 76 -6.30 28.54 7.50
C GLN A 76 -5.49 27.70 6.48
N PHE A 77 -5.75 26.39 6.46
CA PHE A 77 -5.17 25.42 5.53
C PHE A 77 -6.20 24.92 4.50
N GLU A 78 -7.37 25.56 4.43
CA GLU A 78 -8.48 25.15 3.55
C GLU A 78 -8.99 23.73 3.85
N ILE A 79 -8.81 23.26 5.09
CA ILE A 79 -9.28 21.96 5.56
C ILE A 79 -10.69 22.13 6.09
N THR A 80 -11.63 21.38 5.50
CA THR A 80 -13.05 21.42 5.86
C THR A 80 -13.44 20.25 6.75
N ALA A 81 -14.68 20.23 7.24
CA ALA A 81 -15.19 19.11 8.05
C ALA A 81 -15.11 17.75 7.31
N ASP A 82 -15.31 17.75 5.99
CA ASP A 82 -15.22 16.54 5.16
C ASP A 82 -13.79 15.99 5.06
N ASP A 83 -12.79 16.82 5.37
CA ASP A 83 -11.38 16.47 5.33
C ASP A 83 -10.86 15.97 6.70
N VAL A 84 -11.72 15.91 7.72
CA VAL A 84 -11.35 15.56 9.10
C VAL A 84 -12.15 14.36 9.59
N VAL A 85 -11.44 13.31 9.98
CA VAL A 85 -12.02 12.15 10.67
C VAL A 85 -11.43 12.10 12.07
N ALA A 86 -12.28 11.91 13.08
CA ALA A 86 -11.85 11.87 14.47
C ALA A 86 -12.45 10.66 15.18
N SER A 87 -11.66 10.02 16.04
CA SER A 87 -12.14 8.94 16.91
C SER A 87 -13.05 9.47 18.01
N SER A 88 -13.75 8.56 18.69
CA SER A 88 -14.30 8.84 20.02
C SER A 88 -13.18 9.19 21.01
N VAL A 89 -13.50 9.98 22.03
CA VAL A 89 -12.58 10.30 23.13
C VAL A 89 -12.42 9.08 24.03
N LYS A 90 -11.18 8.76 24.39
CA LYS A 90 -10.82 7.76 25.40
C LYS A 90 -10.31 8.47 26.64
N VAL A 91 -10.74 8.06 27.83
CA VAL A 91 -10.16 8.53 29.10
C VAL A 91 -9.65 7.33 29.88
N GLU A 92 -8.38 7.35 30.27
CA GLU A 92 -7.73 6.24 30.98
C GLU A 92 -6.85 6.73 32.13
N LYS A 93 -6.75 5.95 33.22
CA LYS A 93 -5.82 6.23 34.33
C LYS A 93 -4.40 5.88 33.85
N THR A 94 -3.47 6.83 33.92
CA THR A 94 -2.09 6.67 33.43
C THR A 94 -1.04 6.48 34.53
N GLY A 95 -1.38 6.76 35.79
CA GLY A 95 -0.49 6.55 36.92
C GLY A 95 -0.46 5.11 37.43
N MET A 96 0.74 4.55 37.66
CA MET A 96 0.93 3.34 38.45
C MET A 96 0.94 3.68 39.94
N ASP A 97 0.22 2.91 40.75
CA ASP A 97 0.25 3.01 42.21
C ASP A 97 1.61 2.44 42.72
N TYR A 98 2.72 3.16 42.54
CA TYR A 98 4.01 2.75 43.10
C TYR A 98 4.06 3.07 44.60
N ILE A 99 3.78 2.06 45.42
CA ILE A 99 3.85 2.11 46.88
C ILE A 99 5.17 1.48 47.34
N GLU A 100 6.32 2.06 46.99
CA GLU A 100 7.61 1.63 47.57
C GLU A 100 8.13 2.57 48.67
N THR A 101 7.65 3.82 48.73
CA THR A 101 8.13 4.84 49.68
C THR A 101 7.06 5.34 50.65
N GLY A 102 5.86 4.75 50.65
CA GLY A 102 4.73 5.19 51.49
C GLY A 102 4.04 6.48 51.02
N HIS A 103 4.45 7.04 49.87
CA HIS A 103 3.79 8.19 49.24
C HIS A 103 2.99 7.73 48.03
N GLN A 104 1.66 7.89 48.08
CA GLN A 104 0.79 7.65 46.93
C GLN A 104 0.99 8.78 45.91
N ALA A 105 1.41 8.44 44.69
CA ALA A 105 1.40 9.40 43.59
C ALA A 105 -0.06 9.85 43.33
N PRO A 106 -0.30 11.14 43.04
CA PRO A 106 -1.65 11.58 42.66
C PRO A 106 -2.11 10.79 41.44
N ALA A 107 -3.39 10.39 41.43
CA ALA A 107 -3.96 9.72 40.27
C ALA A 107 -3.90 10.66 39.06
N GLU A 108 -3.42 10.15 37.94
CA GLU A 108 -3.42 10.87 36.67
C GLU A 108 -4.32 10.17 35.67
N TYR A 109 -5.05 10.97 34.89
CA TYR A 109 -5.93 10.52 33.83
C TYR A 109 -5.54 11.20 32.52
N ALA A 110 -5.38 10.41 31.47
CA ALA A 110 -5.20 10.89 30.11
C ALA A 110 -6.52 10.82 29.34
N ALA A 111 -6.94 11.96 28.81
CA ALA A 111 -7.96 12.03 27.77
C ALA A 111 -7.25 12.09 26.41
N ILE A 112 -7.60 11.17 25.51
CA ILE A 112 -6.95 10.95 24.22
C ILE A 112 -7.99 10.98 23.12
N ARG A 113 -7.68 11.67 22.02
CA ARG A 113 -8.45 11.59 20.78
C ARG A 113 -7.52 11.56 19.57
N THR A 114 -7.79 10.65 18.65
CA THR A 114 -7.05 10.51 17.39
C THR A 114 -7.77 11.25 16.28
N PHE A 115 -7.01 11.94 15.45
CA PHE A 115 -7.47 12.67 14.27
C PHE A 115 -6.72 12.19 13.03
N GLU A 116 -7.46 12.01 11.94
CA GLU A 116 -6.93 11.91 10.58
C GLU A 116 -7.39 13.14 9.82
N VAL A 117 -6.44 13.91 9.29
CA VAL A 117 -6.69 15.15 8.57
C VAL A 117 -6.12 15.05 7.16
N THR A 118 -6.95 15.37 6.17
CA THR A 118 -6.58 15.41 4.74
C THR A 118 -6.27 16.84 4.32
N LEU A 119 -5.02 17.11 3.98
CA LEU A 119 -4.54 18.37 3.43
C LEU A 119 -4.41 18.25 1.90
N LYS A 120 -5.19 19.04 1.17
CA LYS A 120 -5.23 19.03 -0.31
C LYS A 120 -4.08 19.79 -0.97
N ASN A 121 -3.35 20.60 -0.21
CA ASN A 121 -2.20 21.34 -0.69
C ASN A 121 -0.93 20.86 0.03
N ILE A 122 -0.24 19.90 -0.58
CA ILE A 122 0.96 19.28 -0.02
C ILE A 122 2.09 20.25 0.33
N GLU A 123 2.18 21.41 -0.32
CA GLU A 123 3.22 22.41 -0.03
C GLU A 123 3.04 23.02 1.38
N ARG A 124 1.84 22.92 1.96
CA ARG A 124 1.50 23.42 3.30
C ARG A 124 1.72 22.39 4.41
N VAL A 125 2.26 21.20 4.11
CA VAL A 125 2.43 20.12 5.11
C VAL A 125 3.31 20.56 6.29
N ASN A 126 4.40 21.29 6.02
CA ASN A 126 5.29 21.77 7.08
C ASN A 126 4.57 22.81 7.94
N ASP A 127 3.90 23.79 7.34
CA ASP A 127 3.12 24.81 8.06
C ASP A 127 2.02 24.18 8.93
N LEU A 128 1.32 23.16 8.41
CA LEU A 128 0.31 22.42 9.16
C LEU A 128 0.96 21.66 10.32
N SER A 129 2.11 21.03 10.10
CA SER A 129 2.85 20.33 11.16
C SER A 129 3.28 21.29 12.27
N ASP A 130 3.82 22.47 11.92
CA ASP A 130 4.21 23.50 12.88
C ASP A 130 3.00 24.03 13.66
N PHE A 131 1.85 24.22 13.01
CA PHE A 131 0.59 24.57 13.67
C PHE A 131 0.16 23.50 14.68
N LEU A 132 0.19 22.21 14.31
CA LEU A 132 -0.14 21.10 15.21
C LEU A 132 0.81 21.08 16.42
N LEU A 133 2.12 21.27 16.21
CA LEU A 133 3.10 21.34 17.29
C LEU A 133 2.85 22.54 18.22
N ASN A 134 2.50 23.70 17.68
CA ASN A 134 2.15 24.89 18.46
C ASN A 134 0.88 24.69 19.30
N LEU A 135 -0.08 23.90 18.81
CA LEU A 135 -1.24 23.46 19.59
C LEU A 135 -0.93 22.40 20.65
N LYS A 136 0.35 22.02 20.79
CA LYS A 136 0.82 20.97 21.70
C LYS A 136 0.20 19.61 21.36
N VAL A 137 -0.01 19.32 20.08
CA VAL A 137 -0.30 17.96 19.62
C VAL A 137 0.88 17.08 20.03
N ASN A 138 0.61 16.08 20.85
CA ASN A 138 1.64 15.31 21.53
C ASN A 138 2.29 14.26 20.63
N THR A 139 1.58 13.81 19.59
CA THR A 139 2.04 12.69 18.77
C THR A 139 1.49 12.80 17.34
N ILE A 140 2.38 13.06 16.38
CA ILE A 140 2.11 12.80 14.96
C ILE A 140 2.52 11.36 14.71
N GLN A 141 1.56 10.50 14.37
CA GLN A 141 1.78 9.06 14.23
C GLN A 141 2.27 8.69 12.83
N ASN A 142 1.66 9.30 11.81
CA ASN A 142 1.97 9.00 10.42
C ASN A 142 1.58 10.16 9.51
N THR A 143 2.36 10.35 8.44
CA THR A 143 2.00 11.23 7.32
C THR A 143 2.06 10.41 6.04
N GLU A 144 0.90 10.18 5.43
CA GLU A 144 0.76 9.50 4.15
C GLU A 144 0.62 10.53 3.03
N PHE A 145 1.32 10.32 1.92
CA PHE A 145 1.30 11.22 0.77
C PHE A 145 0.51 10.59 -0.37
N LEU A 146 -0.53 11.26 -0.85
CA LEU A 146 -1.53 10.73 -1.77
C LEU A 146 -1.55 11.54 -3.08
N SER A 147 -2.20 10.96 -4.10
CA SER A 147 -2.54 11.68 -5.33
C SER A 147 -4.05 11.82 -5.46
N SER A 148 -4.54 13.02 -5.74
CA SER A 148 -5.92 13.30 -6.13
C SER A 148 -6.37 12.52 -7.38
N LYS A 149 -5.41 12.04 -8.18
CA LYS A 149 -5.62 11.29 -9.42
C LYS A 149 -5.31 9.79 -9.28
N ALA A 150 -5.28 9.26 -8.05
CA ALA A 150 -4.86 7.89 -7.77
C ALA A 150 -5.59 6.84 -8.64
N GLU A 151 -6.92 6.94 -8.76
CA GLU A 151 -7.71 6.00 -9.56
C GLU A 151 -7.34 6.06 -11.05
N LEU A 152 -7.21 7.28 -11.61
CA LEU A 152 -6.81 7.49 -12.99
C LEU A 152 -5.40 6.94 -13.27
N LEU A 153 -4.45 7.19 -12.37
CA LEU A 153 -3.08 6.71 -12.50
C LEU A 153 -3.00 5.18 -12.38
N GLN A 154 -3.82 4.58 -11.51
CA GLN A 154 -3.92 3.13 -11.40
C GLN A 154 -4.52 2.51 -12.67
N ALA A 155 -5.57 3.11 -13.23
CA ALA A 155 -6.16 2.68 -14.50
C ALA A 155 -5.15 2.78 -15.66
N GLN A 156 -4.37 3.87 -15.70
CA GLN A 156 -3.29 4.04 -16.67
C GLN A 156 -2.23 2.94 -16.54
N ALA A 157 -1.78 2.61 -15.32
CA ALA A 157 -0.84 1.52 -15.09
C ALA A 157 -1.43 0.17 -15.54
N THR A 158 -2.71 -0.08 -15.27
CA THR A 158 -3.38 -1.30 -15.73
C THR A 158 -3.45 -1.39 -17.25
N GLN A 159 -3.80 -0.31 -17.94
CA GLN A 159 -3.83 -0.29 -19.41
C GLN A 159 -2.44 -0.54 -20.02
N GLN A 160 -1.39 0.05 -19.45
CA GLN A 160 -0.02 -0.19 -19.88
C GLN A 160 0.42 -1.64 -19.64
N ALA A 161 0.04 -2.24 -18.51
CA ALA A 161 0.35 -3.64 -18.22
C ALA A 161 -0.38 -4.60 -19.17
N LEU A 162 -1.62 -4.30 -19.55
CA LEU A 162 -2.37 -5.04 -20.58
C LEU A 162 -1.66 -4.98 -21.94
N ASN A 163 -1.23 -3.79 -22.35
CA ASN A 163 -0.49 -3.62 -23.60
C ASN A 163 0.84 -4.40 -23.57
N ASN A 164 1.56 -4.34 -22.45
CA ASN A 164 2.80 -5.09 -22.25
C ASN A 164 2.58 -6.61 -22.31
N ALA A 165 1.49 -7.13 -21.73
CA ALA A 165 1.14 -8.56 -21.83
C ALA A 165 0.88 -8.98 -23.28
N LYS A 166 0.08 -8.19 -24.01
CA LYS A 166 -0.24 -8.45 -25.42
C LYS A 166 1.01 -8.46 -26.31
N GLU A 167 1.88 -7.46 -26.13
CA GLU A 167 3.13 -7.36 -26.89
C GLU A 167 4.05 -8.57 -26.63
N LYS A 168 4.23 -8.95 -25.35
CA LYS A 168 5.02 -10.14 -25.00
C LYS A 168 4.44 -11.42 -25.60
N ALA A 169 3.12 -11.59 -25.55
CA ALA A 169 2.44 -12.73 -26.15
C ALA A 169 2.71 -12.81 -27.66
N ASN A 170 2.56 -11.69 -28.37
CA ASN A 170 2.81 -11.62 -29.81
C ASN A 170 4.27 -11.93 -30.17
N VAL A 171 5.23 -11.36 -29.44
CA VAL A 171 6.66 -11.62 -29.67
C VAL A 171 6.97 -13.10 -29.48
N LEU A 172 6.46 -13.72 -28.41
CA LEU A 172 6.68 -15.14 -28.13
C LEU A 172 6.05 -16.03 -29.19
N ALA A 173 4.75 -15.84 -29.50
CA ALA A 173 4.05 -16.65 -30.49
C ALA A 173 4.74 -16.59 -31.86
N ASN A 174 5.01 -15.37 -32.34
CA ASN A 174 5.64 -15.16 -33.65
C ASN A 174 7.05 -15.78 -33.72
N SER A 175 7.82 -15.75 -32.62
CA SER A 175 9.15 -16.37 -32.57
C SER A 175 9.13 -17.89 -32.71
N PHE A 176 8.00 -18.54 -32.45
CA PHE A 176 7.78 -19.97 -32.63
C PHE A 176 6.98 -20.32 -33.90
N GLY A 177 6.75 -19.35 -34.80
CA GLY A 177 5.98 -19.57 -36.04
C GLY A 177 4.50 -19.84 -35.77
N THR A 178 3.93 -19.16 -34.76
CA THR A 178 2.53 -19.26 -34.35
C THR A 178 1.94 -17.87 -34.15
N LYS A 179 0.61 -17.78 -34.02
CA LYS A 179 -0.12 -16.55 -33.71
C LYS A 179 -0.81 -16.64 -32.35
N VAL A 180 -1.01 -15.49 -31.73
CA VAL A 180 -1.79 -15.36 -30.49
C VAL A 180 -3.28 -15.44 -30.85
N GLY A 181 -3.98 -16.42 -30.29
CA GLY A 181 -5.42 -16.61 -30.44
C GLY A 181 -6.24 -15.95 -29.33
N GLU A 182 -7.45 -16.48 -29.09
CA GLU A 182 -8.38 -15.97 -28.09
C GLU A 182 -7.82 -16.03 -26.64
N VAL A 183 -8.35 -15.17 -25.79
CA VAL A 183 -7.97 -15.12 -24.38
C VAL A 183 -8.71 -16.19 -23.58
N ARG A 184 -7.99 -17.07 -22.88
CA ARG A 184 -8.59 -18.05 -21.96
C ARG A 184 -8.87 -17.47 -20.58
N THR A 185 -7.86 -16.82 -20.02
CA THR A 185 -7.91 -16.34 -18.64
C THR A 185 -7.17 -15.03 -18.53
N ILE A 186 -7.76 -14.08 -17.81
CA ILE A 186 -7.10 -12.84 -17.38
C ILE A 186 -7.20 -12.76 -15.87
N SER A 187 -6.08 -12.46 -15.22
CA SER A 187 -6.04 -12.07 -13.81
C SER A 187 -5.23 -10.79 -13.67
N SER A 188 -5.74 -9.88 -12.85
CA SER A 188 -5.08 -8.61 -12.55
C SER A 188 -4.72 -8.54 -11.08
N THR A 189 -3.53 -8.01 -10.80
CA THR A 189 -3.12 -7.64 -9.45
C THR A 189 -2.63 -6.20 -9.49
N GLN A 190 -3.24 -5.37 -8.64
CA GLN A 190 -2.93 -3.95 -8.53
C GLN A 190 -2.24 -3.68 -7.19
N LYS A 191 -1.27 -2.78 -7.19
CA LYS A 191 -0.63 -2.32 -5.96
C LYS A 191 -0.18 -0.88 -6.12
N SER A 192 -0.69 0.01 -5.27
CA SER A 192 -0.10 1.32 -5.04
C SER A 192 1.00 1.19 -3.97
N VAL A 193 2.16 1.80 -4.20
CA VAL A 193 3.26 1.82 -3.25
C VAL A 193 3.78 3.25 -3.11
N TYR A 194 3.75 3.74 -1.87
CA TYR A 194 4.40 4.99 -1.50
C TYR A 194 5.90 4.76 -1.41
N SER A 195 6.65 5.45 -2.27
CA SER A 195 8.10 5.37 -2.30
C SER A 195 8.66 6.55 -1.54
N GLY A 196 9.02 6.34 -0.26
CA GLY A 196 9.78 7.31 0.53
C GLY A 196 11.15 7.61 -0.10
N PHE A 197 11.79 8.68 0.38
CA PHE A 197 13.11 9.17 0.00
C PHE A 197 14.17 8.04 -0.12
N GLY A 198 14.26 7.36 -1.27
CA GLY A 198 15.27 6.30 -1.49
C GLY A 198 14.87 5.16 -2.45
N ALA A 199 13.59 4.91 -2.70
CA ALA A 199 13.20 3.79 -3.57
C ALA A 199 13.42 4.07 -5.07
N ALA A 200 13.48 5.34 -5.49
CA ALA A 200 13.83 5.73 -6.86
C ALA A 200 15.29 5.39 -7.23
N VAL A 201 16.17 5.16 -6.26
CA VAL A 201 17.59 4.82 -6.48
C VAL A 201 17.76 3.40 -7.02
N LYS A 202 16.82 2.49 -6.75
CA LYS A 202 16.99 1.06 -7.07
C LYS A 202 16.71 0.67 -8.54
N LYS A 203 16.33 1.64 -9.38
CA LYS A 203 16.04 1.46 -10.81
C LYS A 203 17.02 2.20 -11.74
N ILE A 204 18.21 2.56 -11.27
CA ILE A 204 19.30 2.85 -12.21
C ILE A 204 19.78 1.49 -12.72
N ASP A 205 19.57 1.26 -14.01
CA ASP A 205 20.07 0.12 -14.75
C ASP A 205 21.49 -0.23 -14.30
N ARG A 206 21.80 -1.54 -14.20
CA ARG A 206 23.19 -2.01 -14.06
C ARG A 206 23.93 -1.67 -15.36
N VAL A 207 24.27 -0.40 -15.55
CA VAL A 207 25.15 0.05 -16.62
C VAL A 207 26.54 -0.48 -16.26
N ASN A 208 27.16 -1.16 -17.21
CA ASN A 208 28.52 -1.68 -17.12
C ASN A 208 29.46 -0.67 -16.44
N PRO A 209 30.41 -1.12 -15.59
CA PRO A 209 31.34 -0.24 -14.88
C PRO A 209 32.44 0.37 -15.79
N MET A 210 32.17 0.58 -17.08
CA MET A 210 33.14 1.00 -18.08
C MET A 210 32.65 2.21 -18.90
N SER A 211 32.05 3.21 -18.25
CA SER A 211 31.90 4.53 -18.83
C SER A 211 32.20 5.59 -17.76
N ASP A 212 33.33 6.28 -17.93
CA ASP A 212 33.89 7.26 -17.00
C ASP A 212 33.16 8.61 -17.09
N SER A 213 31.84 8.55 -16.93
CA SER A 213 30.96 9.71 -16.96
C SER A 213 29.97 9.55 -15.83
N PHE A 214 30.34 10.12 -14.67
CA PHE A 214 29.39 10.32 -13.58
C PHE A 214 28.12 10.97 -14.16
N PRO A 215 26.95 10.30 -14.09
CA PRO A 215 25.72 10.93 -14.55
C PRO A 215 25.50 12.18 -13.71
N LYS A 216 25.39 13.34 -14.38
CA LYS A 216 25.04 14.61 -13.73
C LYS A 216 23.78 14.38 -12.90
N VAL A 217 23.95 14.47 -11.59
CA VAL A 217 22.92 14.42 -10.56
C VAL A 217 21.79 15.40 -10.95
N ARG A 218 20.66 14.87 -11.46
CA ARG A 218 19.44 15.65 -11.75
C ARG A 218 18.85 16.18 -10.44
N LYS A 219 18.81 17.50 -10.21
CA LYS A 219 18.38 18.20 -8.97
C LYS A 219 17.08 17.75 -8.25
N ASN A 220 16.33 16.75 -8.72
CA ASN A 220 15.02 16.36 -8.20
C ASN A 220 15.06 15.13 -7.27
N TYR A 221 16.19 14.82 -6.63
CA TYR A 221 16.35 13.64 -5.74
C TYR A 221 15.62 13.71 -4.39
N LEU A 222 14.85 14.77 -4.13
CA LEU A 222 14.28 15.06 -2.82
C LEU A 222 12.73 15.07 -2.80
N GLN A 223 12.07 14.63 -3.87
CA GLN A 223 10.61 14.59 -3.90
C GLN A 223 10.14 13.15 -3.70
N GLN A 224 9.31 12.92 -2.66
CA GLN A 224 8.59 11.66 -2.53
C GLN A 224 7.77 11.42 -3.79
N THR A 225 7.80 10.19 -4.30
CA THR A 225 7.07 9.81 -5.52
C THR A 225 6.12 8.67 -5.17
N ILE A 226 4.91 8.72 -5.71
CA ILE A 226 3.94 7.64 -5.60
C ILE A 226 4.10 6.75 -6.83
N SER A 227 4.12 5.44 -6.61
CA SER A 227 4.20 4.43 -7.67
C SER A 227 2.90 3.64 -7.75
N PHE A 228 2.29 3.66 -8.93
CA PHE A 228 1.11 2.86 -9.27
C PHE A 228 1.54 1.69 -10.14
N LYS A 229 1.45 0.48 -9.59
CA LYS A 229 1.87 -0.74 -10.28
C LYS A 229 0.67 -1.61 -10.64
N SER A 230 0.76 -2.23 -11.80
CA SER A 230 -0.19 -3.26 -12.22
C SER A 230 0.56 -4.44 -12.81
N SER A 231 0.12 -5.65 -12.46
CA SER A 231 0.55 -6.90 -13.07
C SER A 231 -0.66 -7.62 -13.64
N ILE A 232 -0.56 -8.08 -14.88
CA ILE A 232 -1.61 -8.84 -15.56
C ILE A 232 -1.01 -10.18 -15.96
N ASN A 233 -1.59 -11.27 -15.46
CA ASN A 233 -1.29 -12.60 -15.99
C ASN A 233 -2.40 -12.97 -16.96
N VAL A 234 -2.02 -13.30 -18.20
CA VAL A 234 -2.96 -13.69 -19.26
C VAL A 234 -2.50 -15.01 -19.86
N VAL A 235 -3.48 -15.87 -20.15
CA VAL A 235 -3.29 -17.09 -20.94
C VAL A 235 -4.05 -16.92 -22.25
N PHE A 236 -3.35 -17.08 -23.38
CA PHE A 236 -3.91 -17.04 -24.72
C PHE A 236 -3.80 -18.39 -25.40
N ASP A 237 -4.68 -18.65 -26.34
CA ASP A 237 -4.56 -19.76 -27.29
C ASP A 237 -3.40 -19.50 -28.24
N LEU A 238 -2.85 -20.57 -28.82
CA LEU A 238 -1.93 -20.47 -29.94
C LEU A 238 -2.60 -21.02 -31.20
N GLU A 239 -2.52 -20.23 -32.26
CA GLU A 239 -2.95 -20.59 -33.61
C GLU A 239 -1.72 -20.92 -34.46
N LEU A 240 -1.83 -21.94 -35.31
CA LEU A 240 -0.78 -22.23 -36.30
C LEU A 240 -0.96 -21.31 -37.51
N ASP A 241 0.15 -20.84 -38.06
CA ASP A 241 0.12 -20.30 -39.43
C ASP A 241 -0.15 -21.47 -40.39
N GLU A 242 -1.29 -21.43 -41.09
CA GLU A 242 -1.60 -22.33 -42.22
C GLU A 242 -0.68 -22.08 -43.42
#